data_AF-A0A2N6VML4-F1
#
_entry.id   AF-A0A2N6VML4-F1
#
_cell.length_a   1.000
_cell.length_b   1.000
_cell.length_c   1.000
_cell.angle_alpha   90.00
_cell.angle_beta   90.00
_cell.angle_gamma   90.00
#
_symmetry.space_group_name_H-M   'P 1'
#
loop_
_entity.id
_entity.type
_entity.pdbx_description
1 polymer ?
#
loop_
_entity_poly.entity_id
_entity_poly.type
_entity_poly.pdbx_seq_one_letter_code
_entity_poly.pdbx_strand_id
1 'polypeptide(L)' 'MATQWEYKIVETLVSAGHNGPDQIEEFMAYINELGAQGWELVTDTIIYTKGWQTTQYPVVLFKRPTLHE' A
#
# COMPACT_ATOMS: atom_id res chain seq x y z
N MET A 1 4.20 16.41 -25.29
CA MET A 1 3.46 15.15 -25.11
C MET A 1 2.98 15.11 -23.66
N ALA A 2 1.75 14.70 -23.38
CA ALA A 2 1.27 14.60 -22.01
C ALA A 2 1.93 13.38 -21.34
N THR A 3 2.50 13.56 -20.14
CA THR A 3 2.99 12.45 -19.33
C THR A 3 1.83 11.52 -18.97
N GLN A 4 1.92 10.26 -19.39
CA GLN A 4 0.98 9.22 -18.97
C GLN A 4 1.40 8.70 -17.58
N TRP A 5 0.43 8.39 -16.73
CA TRP A 5 0.65 7.92 -15.37
C TRP A 5 0.20 6.47 -15.20
N GLU A 6 1.00 5.69 -14.49
CA GLU A 6 0.65 4.38 -13.97
C GLU A 6 0.29 4.49 -12.49
N TYR A 7 -0.67 3.68 -12.02
CA TYR A 7 -1.15 3.67 -10.65
C TYR A 7 -1.10 2.26 -10.05
N LYS A 8 -0.82 2.15 -8.75
CA LYS A 8 -0.78 0.88 -8.02
C LYS A 8 -1.40 1.04 -6.64
N ILE A 9 -2.28 0.11 -6.26
CA ILE A 9 -2.87 0.03 -4.92
C ILE A 9 -2.19 -1.13 -4.18
N VAL A 10 -1.76 -0.88 -2.95
CA VAL A 10 -1.19 -1.88 -2.04
C VAL A 10 -2.07 -1.93 -0.81
N GLU A 11 -2.49 -3.12 -0.40
CA GLU A 11 -3.28 -3.33 0.81
C GLU A 11 -2.69 -4.46 1.64
N THR A 12 -2.81 -4.37 2.97
CA THR A 12 -2.57 -5.50 3.85
C THR A 12 -3.68 -5.63 4.88
N LEU A 13 -3.90 -6.83 5.37
CA LEU A 13 -4.77 -7.11 6.50
C LEU A 13 -3.93 -6.90 7.77
N VAL A 14 -4.45 -6.18 8.76
CA VAL A 14 -3.90 -6.13 10.13
C VAL A 14 -5.03 -6.44 11.09
N SER A 15 -5.13 -7.71 11.51
CA SER A 15 -6.08 -8.13 12.54
C SER A 15 -5.41 -8.17 13.91
N ALA A 16 -6.09 -7.67 14.94
CA ALA A 16 -5.60 -7.63 16.33
C ALA A 16 -5.47 -9.02 17.02
N GLY A 17 -5.32 -10.11 16.25
CA GLY A 17 -5.22 -11.46 16.79
C GLY A 17 -4.68 -12.54 15.85
N HIS A 18 -4.40 -12.25 14.57
CA HIS A 18 -3.89 -13.24 13.61
C HIS A 18 -2.65 -12.79 12.84
N ASN A 19 -2.31 -11.50 12.84
CA ASN A 19 -1.22 -10.99 12.04
C ASN A 19 -0.04 -10.66 12.97
N GLY A 20 1.04 -11.43 12.84
CA GLY A 20 2.26 -11.21 13.59
C GLY A 20 2.99 -9.93 13.12
N PRO A 21 3.95 -9.43 13.92
CA PRO A 21 4.79 -8.28 13.56
C PRO A 21 5.40 -8.43 12.15
N ASP A 22 5.73 -9.65 11.74
CA ASP A 22 6.32 -9.98 10.44
C ASP A 22 5.50 -9.49 9.23
N GLN A 23 4.15 -9.56 9.28
CA GLN A 23 3.31 -9.12 8.16
C GLN A 23 3.29 -7.59 7.99
N ILE A 24 3.46 -6.86 9.10
CA ILE A 24 3.58 -5.40 9.06
C ILE A 24 4.97 -5.03 8.50
N GLU A 25 6.02 -5.74 8.91
CA GLU A 25 7.37 -5.53 8.38
C GLU A 25 7.46 -5.82 6.89
N GLU A 26 6.88 -6.92 6.41
CA GLU A 26 6.79 -7.26 4.98
C GLU A 26 6.04 -6.19 4.18
N PHE A 27 4.92 -5.69 4.70
CA PHE A 27 4.16 -4.62 4.07
C PHE A 27 4.97 -3.32 3.96
N MET A 28 5.66 -2.94 5.03
CA MET A 28 6.52 -1.76 5.04
C MET A 28 7.72 -1.91 4.11
N ALA A 29 8.32 -3.11 4.05
CA ALA A 29 9.40 -3.42 3.12
C ALA A 29 8.94 -3.25 1.66
N TYR A 30 7.77 -3.76 1.31
CA TYR A 30 7.21 -3.63 -0.03
C TYR A 30 6.92 -2.17 -0.43
N ILE A 31 6.38 -1.37 0.50
CA ILE A 31 6.20 0.08 0.27
C ILE A 31 7.53 0.78 -0.02
N ASN A 32 8.57 0.46 0.74
CA ASN A 32 9.91 1.04 0.53
C ASN A 32 10.51 0.61 -0.83
N GLU A 33 10.33 -0.64 -1.25
CA GLU A 33 10.75 -1.11 -2.56
C GLU A 33 10.06 -0.34 -3.71
N LEU A 34 8.76 -0.04 -3.57
CA LEU A 34 8.05 0.79 -4.54
C LEU A 34 8.66 2.20 -4.62
N GLY A 35 8.97 2.81 -3.48
CA GLY A 35 9.69 4.09 -3.43
C GLY A 35 11.03 4.03 -4.18
N ALA A 36 11.80 2.97 -3.96
CA ALA A 36 13.07 2.75 -4.66
C ALA A 36 12.91 2.52 -6.18
N GLN A 37 11.75 2.00 -6.62
CA GLN A 37 11.39 1.83 -8.03
C GLN A 37 10.80 3.10 -8.68
N GLY A 38 10.81 4.24 -7.98
CA GLY A 38 10.32 5.52 -8.48
C GLY A 38 8.80 5.68 -8.40
N TRP A 39 8.12 4.89 -7.57
CA TRP A 39 6.71 5.12 -7.25
C TRP A 39 6.56 6.21 -6.20
N GLU A 40 5.66 7.14 -6.45
CA GLU A 40 5.28 8.22 -5.54
C GLU A 40 4.01 7.85 -4.78
N LEU A 41 4.03 8.00 -3.45
CA LEU A 41 2.85 7.87 -2.61
C LEU A 41 1.84 8.99 -2.93
N VAL A 42 0.61 8.62 -3.26
CA VAL A 42 -0.50 9.55 -3.54
C VAL A 42 -1.35 9.77 -2.29
N THR A 43 -1.78 8.68 -1.66
CA THR A 43 -2.63 8.71 -0.46
C THR A 43 -2.58 7.37 0.24
N ASP A 44 -2.84 7.39 1.54
CA ASP A 44 -3.13 6.22 2.36
C ASP A 44 -4.51 6.35 3.02
N THR A 45 -5.13 5.21 3.32
CA THR A 45 -6.33 5.14 4.16
C THR A 45 -6.29 3.85 4.97
N ILE A 46 -6.92 3.87 6.15
CA ILE A 46 -7.13 2.66 6.94
C ILE A 46 -8.62 2.35 6.92
N ILE A 47 -8.99 1.21 6.33
CA ILE A 47 -10.38 0.73 6.36
C ILE A 47 -10.56 -0.08 7.64
N TYR A 48 -11.55 0.30 8.43
CA TYR A 48 -11.94 -0.44 9.63
C TYR A 48 -13.21 -1.24 9.33
N THR A 49 -13.16 -2.57 9.43
CA THR A 49 -14.38 -3.37 9.40
C THR A 49 -14.94 -3.50 10.82
N LYS A 50 -16.21 -3.11 11.00
CA LYS A 50 -16.92 -3.28 12.28
C LYS A 50 -17.35 -4.74 12.43
N GLY A 51 -16.79 -5.44 13.41
CA GLY A 51 -17.11 -6.82 13.78
C GLY A 51 -16.55 -7.19 15.17
N TRP A 52 -16.61 -8.47 15.57
CA TRP A 52 -16.11 -8.96 16.88
C TRP A 52 -14.59 -8.79 17.09
N GLN A 53 -13.84 -8.50 16.03
CA GLN A 53 -12.42 -8.11 16.08
C GLN A 53 -12.24 -6.86 15.22
N THR A 54 -11.53 -5.85 15.71
CA THR A 54 -11.15 -4.69 14.90
C THR A 54 -10.07 -5.14 13.93
N THR A 55 -10.45 -5.26 12.67
CA THR A 55 -9.52 -5.48 11.57
C THR A 55 -9.24 -4.15 10.88
N GLN A 56 -7.96 -3.83 10.74
CA GLN A 56 -7.48 -2.65 10.03
C GLN A 56 -6.93 -3.10 8.67
N TYR A 57 -7.32 -2.40 7.61
CA TYR A 57 -6.76 -2.59 6.28
C TYR A 57 -6.08 -1.29 5.85
N PRO A 58 -4.77 -1.10 6.09
CA PRO A 58 -4.03 -0.06 5.40
C PRO A 58 -4.08 -0.31 3.90
N VAL A 59 -4.54 0.70 3.16
CA VAL A 59 -4.61 0.75 1.71
C VAL A 59 -3.84 1.98 1.25
N VAL A 60 -2.91 1.79 0.32
CA VAL A 60 -1.96 2.81 -0.11
C VAL A 60 -1.97 2.90 -1.62
N LEU A 61 -2.21 4.09 -2.18
CA LEU A 61 -2.18 4.35 -3.61
C LEU A 61 -0.85 5.01 -3.98
N PHE A 62 -0.19 4.45 -4.98
CA PHE A 62 1.02 4.98 -5.60
C PHE A 62 0.77 5.36 -7.06
N LYS A 63 1.60 6.27 -7.58
CA LYS A 63 1.68 6.61 -9.00
C LYS A 63 3.13 6.69 -9.47
N ARG A 64 3.37 6.52 -10.77
CA ARG A 64 4.65 6.87 -11.42
C ARG A 64 4.45 7.23 -12.89
N PRO A 65 5.34 8.02 -13.51
CA PRO A 65 5.24 8.28 -14.95
C PRO A 65 5.48 7.00 -15.75
N THR A 66 4.69 6.78 -16.81
CA THR A 66 4.94 5.73 -17.79
C THR A 66 6.11 6.17 -18.66
N LEU A 67 7.21 5.43 -18.59
CA LEU A 67 8.28 5.56 -19.57
C LEU A 67 7.79 4.87 -20.84
N HIS A 68 7.36 5.65 -21.83
CA HIS A 68 7.19 5.13 -23.19
C HIS A 68 8.59 5.01 -23.78
N GLU A 69 9.04 3.77 -24.00
CA GLU A 69 10.23 3.46 -24.82
C GLU A 69 9.97 3.74 -26.31
#